data_AF-A0A4C1WEB4-F1
#
_entry.id   AF-A0A4C1WEB4-F1
#
_cell.length_a   1.000
_cell.length_b   1.000
_cell.length_c   1.000
_cell.angle_alpha   90.00
_cell.angle_beta   90.00
_cell.angle_gamma   90.00
#
_symmetry.space_group_name_H-M   'P 1'
#
loop_
_entity.id
_entity.type
_entity.pdbx_description
1 polymer ?
#
loop_
_entity_poly.entity_id
_entity_poly.type
_entity_poly.pdbx_seq_one_letter_code
_entity_poly.pdbx_strand_id
1 'polypeptide(L)'
;MRLVLVNRFCNFLKLVRFCSGSSRSVSSETPLRKLLDQSTSFGEREVQEPELQWATLPYADELPAHKPQPQTDPRDTAVLLFPGQGSQYVGMGKDLLKFPAARELYDFASSVVGWNVLRVCTEGPEEELTRRCQTCVMVSSLAALERLREERPSTLERARAAAGFSLGEITALTWAGALPLEQAFRLVEVRAAAMEAASRDRPGAMLTVWLAPDARLREAIRRAAEHARASDSDAHCSIASYLYPECKVIAGSEEVKQLIIYEGAADKSAAQGT
;
A
#
# COMPACT_ATOMS: atom_id res chain seq x y z
N MET A 1 6.35 4.50 1.14
CA MET A 1 5.38 5.06 0.18
C MET A 1 6.16 5.52 -1.04
N ARG A 2 5.93 4.95 -2.23
CA ARG A 2 6.63 5.36 -3.45
C ARG A 2 5.90 6.55 -4.09
N LEU A 3 6.64 7.61 -4.39
CA LEU A 3 6.11 8.81 -5.04
C LEU A 3 6.16 8.61 -6.56
N VAL A 4 5.02 8.71 -7.23
CA VAL A 4 4.91 8.71 -8.69
C VAL A 4 4.91 10.17 -9.15
N LEU A 5 5.96 10.55 -9.88
CA LEU A 5 6.05 11.86 -10.52
C LEU A 5 5.21 11.82 -11.80
N VAL A 6 4.20 12.68 -11.90
CA VAL A 6 3.32 12.72 -13.06
C VAL A 6 3.89 13.73 -14.05
N ASN A 7 4.44 13.24 -15.16
CA ASN A 7 4.94 14.11 -16.22
C ASN A 7 3.77 14.47 -17.16
N ARG A 8 3.51 15.77 -17.33
CA ARG A 8 2.32 16.31 -18.01
C ARG A 8 2.19 15.79 -19.45
N PHE A 9 1.18 14.97 -19.72
CA PHE A 9 0.39 14.99 -20.97
C PHE A 9 -1.01 14.42 -20.67
N CYS A 10 -1.94 15.34 -20.37
CA CYS A 10 -3.35 15.01 -20.25
C CYS A 10 -3.92 14.88 -21.67
N ASN A 11 -4.24 13.66 -22.11
CA ASN A 11 -5.17 13.36 -23.20
C ASN A 11 -5.60 11.90 -23.11
N PHE A 12 -6.62 11.65 -22.29
CA PHE A 12 -7.19 10.32 -22.11
C PHE A 12 -8.43 10.17 -23.01
N LEU A 13 -8.22 9.71 -24.25
CA LEU A 13 -9.21 8.99 -25.07
C LEU A 13 -8.57 8.67 -26.44
N LYS A 14 -8.15 7.42 -26.68
CA LYS A 14 -8.18 6.75 -28.00
C LYS A 14 -7.81 5.26 -27.94
N LEU A 15 -8.85 4.46 -28.20
CA LEU A 15 -8.95 3.25 -29.03
C LEU A 15 -7.94 2.09 -28.89
N VAL A 16 -8.48 0.98 -28.40
CA VAL A 16 -7.97 -0.38 -28.33
C VAL A 16 -7.46 -0.90 -29.67
N ARG A 17 -6.31 -1.59 -29.67
CA ARG A 17 -5.95 -2.56 -30.73
C ARG A 17 -5.27 -3.79 -30.12
N PHE A 18 -5.96 -4.92 -30.25
CA PHE A 18 -5.52 -6.26 -29.84
C PHE A 18 -4.42 -6.77 -30.79
N CYS A 19 -3.34 -7.32 -30.24
CA CYS A 19 -2.44 -8.22 -30.96
C CYS A 19 -2.15 -9.45 -30.09
N SER A 20 -2.42 -10.62 -30.65
CA SER A 20 -2.18 -11.95 -30.09
C SER A 20 -0.77 -12.47 -30.45
N GLY A 21 -0.23 -13.38 -29.64
CA GLY A 21 0.97 -14.16 -29.94
C GLY A 21 1.62 -14.69 -28.65
N SER A 22 1.39 -15.95 -28.29
CA SER A 22 2.16 -17.15 -28.67
C SER A 22 3.08 -17.59 -27.53
N SER A 23 2.75 -18.75 -26.95
CA SER A 23 3.48 -19.42 -25.88
C SER A 23 4.90 -19.81 -26.29
N ARG A 24 5.86 -19.60 -25.39
CA ARG A 24 7.21 -20.18 -25.45
C ARG A 24 7.58 -20.80 -24.10
N SER A 25 8.30 -21.91 -24.20
CA SER A 25 8.68 -22.85 -23.14
C SER A 25 9.44 -22.20 -21.97
N VAL A 26 9.08 -22.63 -20.76
CA VAL A 26 9.54 -22.11 -19.47
C VAL A 26 10.95 -22.59 -19.13
N SER A 27 11.93 -21.69 -19.12
CA SER A 27 13.18 -21.84 -18.36
C SER A 27 12.94 -21.50 -16.89
N SER A 28 13.65 -22.16 -15.97
CA SER A 28 13.43 -22.12 -14.51
C SER A 28 13.63 -20.75 -13.85
N GLU A 29 14.29 -19.80 -14.50
CA GLU A 29 14.30 -18.40 -14.10
C GLU A 29 13.61 -17.54 -15.16
N THR A 30 12.41 -17.07 -14.83
CA THR A 30 11.69 -16.13 -15.68
C THR A 30 12.11 -14.69 -15.35
N PRO A 31 12.11 -13.77 -16.33
CA PRO A 31 12.28 -12.34 -16.06
C PRO A 31 11.33 -11.81 -14.98
N LEU A 32 10.13 -12.38 -14.89
CA LEU A 32 9.15 -12.07 -13.85
C LEU A 32 9.62 -12.49 -12.46
N ARG A 33 10.17 -13.70 -12.30
CA ARG A 33 10.69 -14.16 -11.01
C ARG A 33 11.86 -13.29 -10.54
N LYS A 34 12.77 -12.94 -11.46
CA LYS A 34 13.84 -11.99 -11.17
C LYS A 34 13.30 -10.62 -10.75
N LEU A 35 12.27 -10.11 -11.42
CA LEU A 35 11.62 -8.86 -11.02
C LEU A 35 10.91 -8.97 -9.66
N LEU A 36 10.35 -10.12 -9.32
CA LEU A 36 9.72 -10.35 -8.01
C LEU A 36 10.76 -10.44 -6.89
N ASP A 37 11.84 -11.21 -7.10
CA ASP A 37 12.94 -11.36 -6.16
C ASP A 37 13.70 -10.02 -5.97
N GLN A 38 13.77 -9.21 -7.02
CA GLN A 38 14.31 -7.85 -7.01
C GLN A 38 13.27 -6.77 -6.67
N SER A 39 11.98 -7.12 -6.55
CA SER A 39 10.93 -6.22 -6.05
C SER A 39 11.05 -6.19 -4.53
N THR A 40 12.15 -5.60 -4.10
CA THR A 40 12.63 -5.49 -2.73
C THR A 40 11.51 -5.30 -1.70
N SER A 41 11.37 -6.26 -0.79
CA SER A 41 11.40 -5.90 0.63
C SER A 41 12.71 -5.15 0.89
N PHE A 42 12.61 -3.99 1.54
CA PHE A 42 13.76 -3.12 1.76
C PHE A 42 14.86 -3.92 2.47
N GLY A 43 16.04 -4.03 1.86
CA GLY A 43 17.20 -4.66 2.50
C GLY A 43 17.54 -3.85 3.74
N GLU A 44 17.33 -4.42 4.92
CA GLU A 44 17.54 -3.72 6.18
C GLU A 44 19.04 -3.60 6.44
N ARG A 45 19.57 -2.37 6.47
CA ARG A 45 20.97 -2.11 6.83
C ARG A 45 21.12 -2.03 8.35
N GLU A 46 22.15 -2.68 8.90
CA GLU A 46 22.61 -2.38 10.25
C GLU A 46 23.24 -0.99 10.28
N VAL A 47 22.64 -0.06 11.03
CA VAL A 47 23.19 1.27 11.23
C VAL A 47 24.43 1.14 12.12
N GLN A 48 25.61 1.36 11.56
CA GLN A 48 26.89 1.26 12.28
C GLN A 48 27.09 2.40 13.28
N GLU A 49 26.39 3.53 13.11
CA GLU A 49 26.46 4.67 14.03
C GLU A 49 25.45 4.53 15.19
N PRO A 50 25.91 4.45 16.45
CA PRO A 50 25.05 4.28 17.62
C PRO A 50 23.98 5.38 17.76
N GLU A 51 24.34 6.61 17.38
CA GLU A 51 23.48 7.79 17.45
C GLU A 51 22.39 7.81 16.40
N LEU A 52 22.48 6.99 15.34
CA LEU A 52 21.47 6.88 14.29
C LEU A 52 20.69 5.56 14.36
N GLN A 53 20.85 4.77 15.44
CA GLN A 53 20.08 3.53 15.63
C GLN A 53 18.57 3.78 15.73
N TRP A 54 18.14 4.98 16.16
CA TRP A 54 16.74 5.41 16.12
C TRP A 54 16.28 5.81 14.71
N ALA A 55 17.22 6.20 13.83
CA ALA A 55 16.92 6.69 12.50
C ALA A 55 16.62 5.53 11.56
N THR A 56 15.39 5.49 11.07
CA THR A 56 15.05 4.68 9.91
C THR A 56 15.67 5.35 8.69
N LEU A 57 16.89 4.98 8.28
CA LEU A 57 17.43 5.39 6.98
C LEU A 57 16.74 4.54 5.90
N PRO A 58 15.70 5.03 5.21
CA PRO A 58 14.92 4.28 4.23
C PRO A 58 15.41 4.57 2.80
N TYR A 59 16.62 5.12 2.64
CA TYR A 59 17.14 5.63 1.37
C TYR A 59 18.39 4.87 0.95
N ALA A 60 18.52 4.67 -0.37
CA ALA A 60 19.67 4.01 -0.99
C ALA A 60 20.96 4.81 -0.77
N ASP A 61 22.11 4.11 -0.73
CA ASP A 61 23.46 4.67 -0.50
C ASP A 61 23.82 5.82 -1.44
N GLU A 62 23.35 5.75 -2.68
CA GLU A 62 23.56 6.78 -3.70
C GLU A 62 22.19 7.32 -4.13
N LEU A 63 21.66 8.27 -3.37
CA LEU A 63 20.65 9.15 -3.96
C LEU A 63 21.36 9.99 -5.02
N PRO A 64 20.91 9.96 -6.30
CA PRO A 64 21.46 10.85 -7.30
C PRO A 64 21.36 12.27 -6.76
N ALA A 65 22.46 13.03 -6.85
CA ALA A 65 22.54 14.38 -6.33
C ALA A 65 21.28 15.16 -6.71
N HIS A 66 20.53 15.64 -5.71
CA HIS A 66 19.28 16.34 -5.94
C HIS A 66 19.61 17.59 -6.75
N LYS A 67 19.30 17.56 -8.05
CA LYS A 67 19.41 18.76 -8.89
C LYS A 67 18.42 19.78 -8.30
N PRO A 68 18.84 21.01 -7.96
CA PRO A 68 17.93 22.00 -7.43
C PRO A 68 16.82 22.22 -8.46
N GLN A 69 15.61 21.82 -8.11
CA GLN A 69 14.44 22.14 -8.92
C GLN A 69 14.03 23.59 -8.61
N PRO A 70 13.52 24.33 -9.60
CA PRO A 70 13.01 25.67 -9.36
C PRO A 70 11.93 25.61 -8.26
N GLN A 71 12.03 26.50 -7.27
CA GLN A 71 11.04 26.59 -6.20
C GLN A 71 9.66 26.85 -6.80
N THR A 72 8.75 25.91 -6.65
CA THR A 72 7.34 26.07 -6.98
C THR A 72 6.59 26.54 -5.74
N ASP A 73 5.70 27.53 -5.90
CA ASP A 73 4.81 27.95 -4.80
C ASP A 73 3.94 26.75 -4.37
N PRO A 74 3.93 26.39 -3.07
CA PRO A 74 3.11 25.29 -2.57
C PRO A 74 1.61 25.51 -2.79
N ARG A 75 1.15 26.77 -2.90
CA ARG A 75 -0.26 27.10 -3.21
C ARG A 75 -0.65 26.75 -4.64
N ASP A 76 0.34 26.59 -5.52
CA ASP A 76 0.17 26.27 -6.94
C ASP A 76 0.47 24.80 -7.27
N THR A 77 0.67 23.97 -6.24
CA THR A 77 1.05 22.57 -6.36
C THR A 77 0.12 21.69 -5.54
N ALA A 78 -0.36 20.60 -6.15
CA ALA A 78 -1.10 19.57 -5.45
C ALA A 78 -0.36 18.22 -5.51
N VAL A 79 -0.53 17.42 -4.46
CA VAL A 79 -0.09 16.03 -4.42
C VAL A 79 -1.31 15.18 -4.07
N LEU A 80 -1.59 14.17 -4.90
CA LEU A 80 -2.70 13.25 -4.66
C LEU A 80 -2.22 12.05 -3.86
N LEU A 81 -2.85 11.83 -2.70
CA LEU A 81 -2.54 10.69 -1.84
C LEU A 81 -3.73 9.73 -1.83
N PHE A 82 -3.47 8.48 -2.20
CA PHE A 82 -4.50 7.44 -2.30
C PHE A 82 -4.43 6.50 -1.09
N PRO A 83 -5.57 6.27 -0.40
CA PRO A 83 -5.61 5.36 0.74
C PRO A 83 -5.42 3.90 0.31
N GLY A 84 -5.00 3.09 1.28
CA GLY A 84 -4.89 1.65 1.13
C GLY A 84 -6.10 0.89 1.68
N GLN A 85 -5.97 -0.43 1.78
CA GLN A 85 -6.92 -1.29 2.49
C GLN A 85 -7.07 -0.83 3.95
N GLY A 86 -8.29 -0.89 4.49
CA GLY A 86 -8.65 -0.47 5.85
C GLY A 86 -9.51 0.79 5.90
N SER A 87 -9.64 1.52 4.79
CA SER A 87 -10.49 2.72 4.70
C SER A 87 -11.93 2.44 4.23
N GLN A 88 -12.29 1.17 4.03
CA GLN A 88 -13.63 0.79 3.56
C GLN A 88 -14.67 0.93 4.67
N TYR A 89 -15.89 1.35 4.30
CA TYR A 89 -17.06 1.37 5.19
C TYR A 89 -18.34 1.19 4.37
N VAL A 90 -19.35 0.56 4.98
CA VAL A 90 -20.65 0.35 4.31
C VAL A 90 -21.33 1.69 4.07
N GLY A 91 -21.76 1.93 2.84
CA GLY A 91 -22.32 3.20 2.41
C GLY A 91 -21.32 4.11 1.69
N MET A 92 -20.05 3.70 1.56
CA MET A 92 -19.10 4.46 0.75
C MET A 92 -19.56 4.52 -0.72
N GLY A 93 -19.25 5.62 -1.38
CA GLY A 93 -19.66 5.85 -2.78
C GLY A 93 -21.06 6.40 -2.99
N LYS A 94 -21.98 6.33 -2.00
CA LYS A 94 -23.36 6.85 -2.14
C LYS A 94 -23.42 8.31 -2.60
N ASP A 95 -22.64 9.18 -1.96
CA ASP A 95 -22.58 10.60 -2.33
C ASP A 95 -21.92 10.86 -3.68
N LEU A 96 -21.09 9.93 -4.15
CA LEU A 96 -20.39 10.04 -5.42
C LEU A 96 -21.32 9.74 -6.61
N LEU A 97 -22.45 9.04 -6.38
CA LEU A 97 -23.41 8.69 -7.43
C LEU A 97 -24.13 9.89 -8.07
N LYS A 98 -23.98 11.08 -7.49
CA LYS A 98 -24.46 12.35 -8.06
C LYS A 98 -23.66 12.75 -9.31
N PHE A 99 -22.43 12.25 -9.42
CA PHE A 99 -21.52 12.52 -10.54
C PHE A 99 -21.62 11.38 -11.56
N PRO A 100 -22.04 11.63 -12.82
CA PRO A 100 -22.22 10.57 -13.82
C PRO A 100 -20.97 9.73 -14.07
N ALA A 101 -19.80 10.38 -14.17
CA ALA A 101 -18.52 9.71 -14.38
C ALA A 101 -18.14 8.77 -13.21
N ALA A 102 -18.51 9.12 -11.98
CA ALA A 102 -18.32 8.24 -10.83
C ALA A 102 -19.20 6.98 -10.94
N ARG A 103 -20.44 7.11 -11.40
CA ARG A 103 -21.33 5.96 -11.62
C ARG A 103 -20.79 5.03 -12.70
N GLU A 104 -20.34 5.60 -13.82
CA GLU A 104 -19.68 4.85 -14.90
C GLU A 104 -18.44 4.09 -14.42
N LEU A 105 -17.66 4.64 -13.50
CA LEU A 105 -16.52 3.94 -12.90
C LEU A 105 -16.93 2.71 -12.08
N TYR A 106 -18.03 2.80 -11.32
CA TYR A 106 -18.57 1.64 -10.59
C TYR A 106 -19.10 0.57 -11.53
N ASP A 107 -19.81 0.97 -12.58
CA ASP A 107 -20.34 0.06 -13.59
C ASP A 107 -19.20 -0.62 -14.35
N PHE A 108 -18.19 0.15 -14.75
CA PHE A 108 -16.98 -0.37 -15.38
C PHE A 108 -16.26 -1.35 -14.46
N ALA A 109 -15.99 -0.98 -13.21
CA ALA A 109 -15.35 -1.87 -12.25
C ALA A 109 -16.13 -3.19 -12.11
N SER A 110 -17.46 -3.11 -11.98
CA SER A 110 -18.35 -4.27 -11.89
C SER A 110 -18.27 -5.17 -13.12
N SER A 111 -18.17 -4.59 -14.32
CA SER A 111 -18.02 -5.34 -15.57
C SER A 111 -16.69 -6.10 -15.64
N VAL A 112 -15.62 -5.55 -15.05
CA VAL A 112 -14.28 -6.16 -15.07
C VAL A 112 -14.16 -7.29 -14.04
N VAL A 113 -14.70 -7.10 -12.83
CA VAL A 113 -14.56 -8.07 -11.74
C VAL A 113 -15.68 -9.11 -11.69
N GLY A 114 -16.78 -8.88 -12.42
CA GLY A 114 -17.89 -9.84 -12.55
C GLY A 114 -18.85 -9.89 -11.35
N TRP A 115 -18.83 -8.88 -10.48
CA TRP A 115 -19.78 -8.74 -9.37
C TRP A 115 -20.15 -7.26 -9.19
N ASN A 116 -21.31 -7.00 -8.57
CA ASN A 116 -21.80 -5.63 -8.42
C ASN A 116 -21.01 -4.87 -7.35
N VAL A 117 -20.03 -4.07 -7.78
CA VAL A 117 -19.14 -3.33 -6.90
C VAL A 117 -19.88 -2.27 -6.13
N LEU A 118 -20.79 -1.57 -6.81
CA LEU A 118 -21.57 -0.49 -6.19
C LEU A 118 -22.39 -1.02 -5.01
N ARG A 119 -23.15 -2.11 -5.22
CA ARG A 119 -23.96 -2.74 -4.18
C ARG A 119 -23.12 -3.10 -2.95
N VAL A 120 -21.94 -3.70 -3.16
CA VAL A 120 -21.06 -4.07 -2.04
C VAL A 120 -20.58 -2.83 -1.27
N CYS A 121 -20.21 -1.76 -1.97
CA CYS A 121 -19.81 -0.50 -1.34
C CYS A 121 -20.95 0.17 -0.57
N THR A 122 -22.18 0.18 -1.13
CA THR A 122 -23.29 0.98 -0.61
C THR A 122 -24.20 0.24 0.37
N GLU A 123 -24.35 -1.06 0.20
CA GLU A 123 -25.37 -1.90 0.86
C GLU A 123 -24.79 -3.19 1.46
N GLY A 124 -23.63 -3.64 0.98
CA GLY A 124 -23.09 -4.95 1.31
C GLY A 124 -22.91 -5.15 2.80
N PRO A 125 -23.16 -6.37 3.33
CA PRO A 125 -22.79 -6.65 4.71
C PRO A 125 -21.28 -6.40 4.87
N GLU A 126 -20.90 -5.90 6.05
CA GLU A 126 -19.54 -5.44 6.35
C GLU A 126 -18.47 -6.51 6.05
N GLU A 127 -18.82 -7.78 6.21
CA GLU A 127 -17.97 -8.93 5.94
C GLU A 127 -17.66 -9.11 4.44
N GLU A 128 -18.66 -8.95 3.56
CA GLU A 128 -18.46 -9.01 2.11
C GLU A 128 -17.60 -7.83 1.64
N LEU A 129 -17.85 -6.63 2.18
CA LEU A 129 -17.06 -5.44 1.90
C LEU A 129 -15.61 -5.59 2.37
N THR A 130 -15.39 -6.19 3.53
CA THR A 130 -14.04 -6.43 4.05
C THR A 130 -13.26 -7.40 3.17
N ARG A 131 -13.88 -8.49 2.72
CA ARG A 131 -13.24 -9.46 1.82
C ARG A 131 -12.91 -8.85 0.44
N ARG A 132 -13.74 -7.93 -0.05
CA ARG A 132 -13.60 -7.29 -1.37
C ARG A 132 -13.05 -5.86 -1.30
N CYS A 133 -12.50 -5.48 -0.15
CA CYS A 133 -12.15 -4.09 0.16
C CYS A 133 -11.20 -3.48 -0.87
N GLN A 134 -10.31 -4.26 -1.47
CA GLN A 134 -9.30 -3.70 -2.36
C GLN A 134 -9.90 -3.05 -3.61
N THR A 135 -10.79 -3.78 -4.31
CA THR A 135 -11.49 -3.25 -5.48
C THR A 135 -12.42 -2.11 -5.08
N CYS A 136 -13.13 -2.27 -3.97
CA CYS A 136 -14.06 -1.28 -3.45
C CYS A 136 -13.36 0.06 -3.09
N VAL A 137 -12.20 0.02 -2.45
CA VAL A 137 -11.40 1.21 -2.11
C VAL A 137 -10.80 1.87 -3.35
N MET A 138 -10.28 1.08 -4.29
CA MET A 138 -9.72 1.61 -5.54
C MET A 138 -10.79 2.36 -6.34
N VAL A 139 -11.96 1.76 -6.59
CA VAL A 139 -13.02 2.42 -7.37
C VAL A 139 -13.56 3.65 -6.66
N SER A 140 -13.73 3.60 -5.32
CA SER A 140 -14.20 4.74 -4.55
C SER A 140 -13.22 5.91 -4.60
N SER A 141 -11.92 5.62 -4.58
CA SER A 141 -10.86 6.62 -4.69
C SER A 141 -10.86 7.29 -6.07
N LEU A 142 -11.03 6.52 -7.14
CA LEU A 142 -11.15 7.06 -8.51
C LEU A 142 -12.45 7.84 -8.69
N ALA A 143 -13.57 7.37 -8.14
CA ALA A 143 -14.84 8.08 -8.15
C ALA A 143 -14.77 9.42 -7.38
N ALA A 144 -14.01 9.48 -6.30
CA ALA A 144 -13.78 10.73 -5.57
C ALA A 144 -12.97 11.75 -6.38
N LEU A 145 -12.11 11.29 -7.31
CA LEU A 145 -11.42 12.19 -8.24
C LEU A 145 -12.38 12.78 -9.28
N GLU A 146 -13.41 12.05 -9.70
CA GLU A 146 -14.43 12.59 -10.61
C GLU A 146 -15.22 13.71 -9.94
N ARG A 147 -15.58 13.54 -8.66
CA ARG A 147 -16.11 14.64 -7.85
C ARG A 147 -15.13 15.82 -7.81
N LEU A 148 -13.85 15.57 -7.55
CA LEU A 148 -12.84 16.63 -7.47
C LEU A 148 -12.66 17.36 -8.81
N ARG A 149 -12.79 16.62 -9.93
CA ARG A 149 -12.72 17.16 -11.29
C ARG A 149 -13.86 18.14 -11.56
N GLU A 150 -15.07 17.83 -11.09
CA GLU A 150 -16.22 18.72 -11.26
C GLU A 150 -16.21 19.90 -10.27
N GLU A 151 -15.91 19.66 -8.99
CA GLU A 151 -15.99 20.71 -7.96
C GLU A 151 -14.77 21.65 -7.97
N ARG A 152 -13.57 21.14 -8.25
CA ARG A 152 -12.29 21.87 -8.14
C ARG A 152 -11.27 21.45 -9.21
N PRO A 153 -11.56 21.64 -10.51
CA PRO A 153 -10.70 21.17 -11.61
C PRO A 153 -9.26 21.69 -11.51
N SER A 154 -9.07 22.93 -11.05
CA SER A 154 -7.74 23.54 -10.85
C SER A 154 -6.85 22.77 -9.87
N THR A 155 -7.41 21.93 -9.00
CA THR A 155 -6.61 21.06 -8.10
C THR A 155 -5.93 19.95 -8.91
N LEU A 156 -6.66 19.33 -9.83
CA LEU A 156 -6.13 18.27 -10.68
C LEU A 156 -5.12 18.82 -11.70
N GLU A 157 -5.36 20.00 -12.26
CA GLU A 157 -4.42 20.67 -13.19
C GLU A 157 -3.07 21.03 -12.52
N ARG A 158 -3.12 21.28 -11.21
CA ARG A 158 -1.96 21.60 -10.37
C ARG A 158 -1.33 20.36 -9.73
N ALA A 159 -1.91 19.17 -9.88
CA ALA A 159 -1.33 17.95 -9.35
C ALA A 159 0.01 17.65 -10.05
N ARG A 160 1.09 17.55 -9.27
CA ARG A 160 2.46 17.27 -9.78
C ARG A 160 2.95 15.89 -9.42
N ALA A 161 2.36 15.28 -8.39
CA ALA A 161 2.70 13.95 -7.96
C ALA A 161 1.47 13.23 -7.43
N ALA A 162 1.53 11.90 -7.53
CA ALA A 162 0.58 11.00 -6.91
C ALA A 162 1.36 9.95 -6.10
N ALA A 163 0.82 9.54 -4.98
CA ALA A 163 1.36 8.44 -4.21
C ALA A 163 0.22 7.71 -3.52
N GLY A 164 0.44 6.45 -3.17
CA GLY A 164 -0.55 5.73 -2.41
C GLY A 164 0.05 4.75 -1.43
N PHE A 165 -0.74 4.41 -0.42
CA PHE A 165 -0.34 3.49 0.62
C PHE A 165 -0.81 2.08 0.26
N SER A 166 0.14 1.15 0.10
CA SER A 166 -0.16 -0.26 -0.22
C SER A 166 -1.00 -0.36 -1.50
N LEU A 167 -2.26 -0.79 -1.40
CA LEU A 167 -3.24 -0.78 -2.49
C LEU A 167 -3.33 0.58 -3.22
N GLY A 168 -3.21 1.69 -2.48
CA GLY A 168 -3.29 3.03 -3.06
C GLY A 168 -2.23 3.29 -4.12
N GLU A 169 -1.10 2.58 -4.11
CA GLU A 169 -0.06 2.71 -5.14
C GLU A 169 -0.59 2.30 -6.52
N ILE A 170 -1.42 1.25 -6.58
CA ILE A 170 -2.09 0.83 -7.82
C ILE A 170 -3.05 1.92 -8.28
N THR A 171 -3.82 2.52 -7.38
CA THR A 171 -4.71 3.64 -7.68
C THR A 171 -3.94 4.85 -8.22
N ALA A 172 -2.80 5.19 -7.59
CA ALA A 172 -1.93 6.29 -7.99
C ALA A 172 -1.36 6.08 -9.39
N LEU A 173 -0.84 4.88 -9.68
CA LEU A 173 -0.32 4.51 -10.99
C LEU A 173 -1.40 4.49 -12.07
N THR A 174 -2.60 4.05 -11.71
CA THR A 174 -3.77 4.06 -12.62
C THR A 174 -4.17 5.49 -12.97
N TRP A 175 -4.27 6.37 -11.97
CA TRP A 175 -4.58 7.78 -12.19
C TRP A 175 -3.50 8.50 -13.01
N ALA A 176 -2.22 8.19 -12.77
CA ALA A 176 -1.10 8.72 -13.53
C ALA A 176 -1.02 8.19 -14.97
N GLY A 177 -1.86 7.22 -15.36
CA GLY A 177 -1.87 6.61 -16.69
C GLY A 177 -0.76 5.58 -16.92
N ALA A 178 0.01 5.22 -15.89
CA ALA A 178 1.05 4.20 -15.98
C ALA A 178 0.47 2.78 -16.04
N LEU A 179 -0.73 2.57 -15.50
CA LEU A 179 -1.45 1.30 -15.54
C LEU A 179 -2.83 1.50 -16.17
N PRO A 180 -3.20 0.75 -17.24
CA PRO A 180 -4.54 0.82 -17.81
C PRO A 180 -5.61 0.43 -16.78
N LEU A 181 -6.73 1.16 -16.76
CA LEU A 181 -7.79 1.00 -15.75
C LEU A 181 -8.31 -0.44 -15.64
N GLU A 182 -8.56 -1.10 -16.77
CA GLU A 182 -9.01 -2.50 -16.79
C GLU A 182 -7.98 -3.45 -16.16
N GLN A 183 -6.69 -3.27 -16.52
CA GLN A 183 -5.60 -4.09 -16.00
C GLN A 183 -5.39 -3.84 -14.51
N ALA A 184 -5.60 -2.61 -14.05
CA ALA A 184 -5.50 -2.25 -12.65
C ALA A 184 -6.54 -2.98 -11.79
N PHE A 185 -7.81 -3.02 -12.21
CA PHE A 185 -8.84 -3.79 -11.49
C PHE A 185 -8.54 -5.31 -11.49
N ARG A 186 -8.10 -5.87 -12.62
CA ARG A 186 -7.68 -7.28 -12.68
C ARG A 186 -6.49 -7.56 -11.76
N LEU A 187 -5.51 -6.66 -11.72
CA LEU A 187 -4.34 -6.77 -10.84
C LEU A 187 -4.76 -6.73 -9.37
N VAL A 188 -5.71 -5.87 -9.00
CA VAL A 188 -6.24 -5.78 -7.64
C VAL A 188 -6.94 -7.07 -7.23
N GLU A 189 -7.76 -7.69 -8.09
CA GLU A 189 -8.41 -8.97 -7.79
C GLU A 189 -7.37 -10.09 -7.60
N VAL A 190 -6.36 -10.17 -8.48
CA VAL A 190 -5.26 -11.15 -8.35
C VAL A 190 -4.47 -10.91 -7.06
N ARG A 191 -4.18 -9.66 -6.72
CA ARG A 191 -3.50 -9.29 -5.48
C ARG A 191 -4.31 -9.70 -4.25
N ALA A 192 -5.61 -9.42 -4.23
CA ALA A 192 -6.49 -9.80 -3.13
C ALA A 192 -6.52 -11.31 -2.94
N ALA A 193 -6.72 -12.07 -4.02
CA ALA A 193 -6.74 -13.53 -3.98
C ALA A 193 -5.39 -14.12 -3.55
N ALA A 194 -4.27 -13.58 -4.04
CA ALA A 194 -2.94 -14.03 -3.66
C ALA A 194 -2.63 -13.77 -2.18
N MET A 195 -3.00 -12.58 -1.67
CA MET A 195 -2.86 -12.25 -0.25
C MET A 195 -3.73 -13.15 0.64
N GLU A 196 -4.97 -13.41 0.22
CA GLU A 196 -5.87 -14.33 0.93
C GLU A 196 -5.31 -15.75 0.96
N ALA A 197 -4.84 -16.26 -0.18
CA ALA A 197 -4.21 -17.58 -0.26
C ALA A 197 -2.95 -17.69 0.63
N ALA A 198 -2.07 -16.69 0.58
CA ALA A 198 -0.87 -16.64 1.42
C ALA A 198 -1.22 -16.61 2.92
N SER A 199 -2.25 -15.85 3.30
CA SER A 199 -2.70 -15.75 4.70
C SER A 199 -3.27 -17.08 5.25
N ARG A 200 -3.85 -17.92 4.38
CA ARG A 200 -4.33 -19.26 4.74
C ARG A 200 -3.20 -20.26 4.85
N ASP A 201 -2.23 -20.18 3.94
CA ASP A 201 -1.08 -21.07 3.89
C ASP A 201 -0.14 -20.85 5.09
N ARG A 202 0.12 -19.57 5.42
CA ARG A 202 0.93 -19.19 6.57
C ARG A 202 0.17 -18.19 7.44
N PRO A 203 -0.58 -18.68 8.45
CA PRO A 203 -1.27 -17.81 9.39
C PRO A 203 -0.29 -16.87 10.08
N GLY A 204 -0.66 -15.60 10.12
CA GLY A 204 0.09 -14.56 10.77
C GLY A 204 -0.80 -13.34 10.98
N ALA A 205 -0.29 -12.34 11.67
CA ALA A 205 -1.01 -11.11 11.86
C ALA A 205 -0.09 -9.90 11.91
N MET A 206 -0.69 -8.73 11.78
CA MET A 206 0.00 -7.45 11.78
C MET A 206 -0.33 -6.69 13.07
N LEU A 207 0.64 -5.95 13.60
CA LEU A 207 0.49 -5.11 14.78
C LEU A 207 1.07 -3.73 14.51
N THR A 208 0.30 -2.69 14.82
CA THR A 208 0.80 -1.31 14.86
C THR A 208 1.47 -1.07 16.20
N VAL A 209 2.73 -0.64 16.17
CA VAL A 209 3.56 -0.37 17.36
C VAL A 209 3.94 1.10 17.43
N TRP A 210 3.74 1.69 18.61
CA TRP A 210 4.21 3.03 18.95
C TRP A 210 5.50 2.92 19.74
N LEU A 211 6.47 3.75 19.38
CA LEU A 211 7.85 3.64 19.81
C LEU A 211 8.27 4.91 20.52
N ALA A 212 8.93 4.74 21.67
CA ALA A 212 9.68 5.82 22.29
C ALA A 212 10.90 6.19 21.42
N PRO A 213 11.46 7.41 21.56
CA PRO A 213 12.60 7.87 20.76
C PRO A 213 13.83 6.94 20.83
N ASP A 214 14.05 6.27 21.95
CA ASP A 214 15.15 5.35 22.23
C ASP A 214 14.80 3.87 22.00
N ALA A 215 13.59 3.57 21.52
CA ALA A 215 13.10 2.21 21.37
C ALA A 215 13.90 1.43 20.31
N ARG A 216 14.48 0.29 20.72
CA ARG A 216 15.24 -0.61 19.85
C ARG A 216 14.37 -1.72 19.27
N LEU A 217 13.35 -1.34 18.48
CA LEU A 217 12.36 -2.29 17.93
C LEU A 217 13.00 -3.47 17.19
N ARG A 218 14.07 -3.24 16.42
CA ARG A 218 14.76 -4.29 15.66
C ARG A 218 15.36 -5.36 16.57
N GLU A 219 15.96 -4.93 17.68
CA GLU A 219 16.55 -5.83 18.66
C GLU A 219 15.47 -6.68 19.35
N ALA A 220 14.35 -6.04 19.73
CA ALA A 220 13.20 -6.73 20.30
C ALA A 220 12.64 -7.78 19.33
N ILE A 221 12.46 -7.43 18.05
CA ILE A 221 12.02 -8.38 17.01
C ILE A 221 13.00 -9.57 16.90
N ARG A 222 14.32 -9.31 16.88
CA ARG A 222 15.32 -10.36 16.76
C ARG A 222 15.27 -11.33 17.95
N ARG A 223 15.27 -10.81 19.17
CA ARG A 223 15.21 -11.63 20.41
C ARG A 223 13.92 -12.43 20.50
N ALA A 224 12.78 -11.79 20.22
CA ALA A 224 11.49 -12.45 20.23
C ALA A 224 11.42 -13.57 19.16
N ALA A 225 12.00 -13.35 17.97
CA ALA A 225 12.06 -14.37 16.93
C ALA A 225 13.01 -15.52 17.31
N GLU A 226 14.17 -15.25 17.89
CA GLU A 226 15.09 -16.28 18.39
C GLU A 226 14.45 -17.14 19.49
N HIS A 227 13.72 -16.51 20.40
CA HIS A 227 12.98 -17.21 21.46
C HIS A 227 11.89 -18.10 20.88
N ALA A 228 11.03 -17.55 20.01
CA ALA A 228 9.94 -18.30 19.39
C ALA A 228 10.45 -19.47 18.53
N ARG A 229 11.65 -19.34 17.93
CA ARG A 229 12.29 -20.42 17.15
C ARG A 229 12.65 -21.67 17.94
N ALA A 230 12.71 -21.59 19.26
CA ALA A 230 12.86 -22.77 20.11
C ALA A 230 11.59 -23.65 20.09
N SER A 231 10.41 -23.05 19.88
CA SER A 231 9.11 -23.72 19.84
C SER A 231 8.65 -23.99 18.41
N ASP A 232 8.84 -23.02 17.52
CA ASP A 232 8.44 -23.04 16.11
C ASP A 232 9.60 -22.58 15.24
N SER A 233 10.28 -23.52 14.57
CA SER A 233 11.43 -23.22 13.70
C SER A 233 11.14 -22.20 12.60
N ASP A 234 9.86 -22.03 12.26
CA ASP A 234 9.34 -21.16 11.22
C ASP A 234 8.90 -19.78 11.75
N ALA A 235 9.08 -19.53 13.05
CA ALA A 235 8.77 -18.26 13.68
C ALA A 235 9.58 -17.11 13.04
N HIS A 236 8.84 -16.08 12.60
CA HIS A 236 9.40 -14.91 11.95
C HIS A 236 8.58 -13.67 12.28
N CYS A 237 9.23 -12.52 12.31
CA CYS A 237 8.60 -11.21 12.41
C CYS A 237 9.48 -10.19 11.70
N SER A 238 8.86 -9.24 11.01
CA SER A 238 9.54 -8.18 10.27
C SER A 238 8.76 -6.88 10.33
N ILE A 239 9.42 -5.76 10.07
CA ILE A 239 8.74 -4.47 9.95
C ILE A 239 8.10 -4.41 8.56
N ALA A 240 6.77 -4.51 8.51
CA ALA A 240 6.00 -4.49 7.27
C ALA A 240 5.73 -3.07 6.76
N SER A 241 5.65 -2.07 7.64
CA SER A 241 5.43 -0.68 7.23
C SER A 241 6.07 0.32 8.17
N TYR A 242 6.66 1.35 7.59
CA TYR A 242 7.11 2.55 8.29
C TYR A 242 6.09 3.66 8.04
N LEU A 243 5.31 4.05 9.06
CA LEU A 243 4.25 5.04 8.92
C LEU A 243 4.79 6.45 9.17
N TYR A 244 5.34 6.67 10.37
CA TYR A 244 6.05 7.88 10.78
C TYR A 244 7.12 7.50 11.82
N PRO A 245 8.05 8.38 12.24
CA PRO A 245 9.22 8.00 13.03
C PRO A 245 8.92 7.11 14.24
N GLU A 246 7.87 7.46 14.99
CA GLU A 246 7.45 6.77 16.22
C GLU A 246 6.41 5.67 15.98
N CYS A 247 5.98 5.41 14.74
CA CYS A 247 4.93 4.44 14.47
C CYS A 247 5.25 3.54 13.28
N LYS A 248 5.26 2.25 13.57
CA LYS A 248 5.63 1.19 12.61
C LYS A 248 4.60 0.08 12.68
N VAL A 249 4.50 -0.71 11.62
CA VAL A 249 3.69 -1.92 11.58
C VAL A 249 4.61 -3.11 11.46
N ILE A 250 4.49 -4.05 12.39
CA ILE A 250 5.19 -5.33 12.35
C ILE A 250 4.24 -6.42 11.86
N ALA A 251 4.77 -7.40 11.14
CA ALA A 251 4.01 -8.54 10.63
C ALA A 251 4.81 -9.84 10.82
N GLY A 252 4.12 -10.90 11.19
CA GLY A 252 4.74 -12.20 11.39
C GLY A 252 3.89 -13.16 12.21
N SER A 253 4.56 -14.18 12.74
CA SER A 253 3.99 -15.19 13.63
C SER A 253 3.38 -14.56 14.88
N GLU A 254 2.28 -15.13 15.37
CA GLU A 254 1.54 -14.60 16.52
C GLU A 254 2.40 -14.60 17.80
N GLU A 255 3.12 -15.70 18.04
CA GLU A 255 4.00 -15.88 19.21
C GLU A 255 5.05 -14.78 19.33
N VAL A 256 5.75 -14.46 18.23
CA VAL A 256 6.78 -13.42 18.20
C VAL A 256 6.19 -12.05 18.57
N LYS A 257 4.97 -11.75 18.12
CA LYS A 257 4.32 -10.47 18.43
C LYS A 257 3.87 -10.39 19.89
N GLN A 258 3.39 -11.49 20.48
CA GLN A 258 3.01 -11.51 21.89
C GLN A 258 4.21 -11.27 22.81
N LEU A 259 5.38 -11.82 22.46
CA LEU A 259 6.62 -11.54 23.17
C LEU A 259 7.02 -10.06 23.09
N ILE A 260 6.91 -9.44 21.91
CA ILE A 260 7.17 -8.00 21.74
C ILE A 260 6.21 -7.14 22.57
N ILE A 261 4.93 -7.50 22.63
CA ILE A 261 3.94 -6.80 23.47
C ILE A 261 4.31 -6.94 24.95
N TYR A 262 4.70 -8.14 25.38
CA TYR A 262 5.09 -8.42 26.77
C TYR A 262 6.33 -7.63 27.19
N GLU A 263 7.40 -7.65 26.38
CA GLU A 263 8.62 -6.88 26.62
C GLU A 263 8.32 -5.37 26.68
N GLY A 264 7.53 -4.85 25.74
CA GLY A 264 7.15 -3.44 25.74
C GLY A 264 6.27 -3.02 26.93
N ALA A 265 5.47 -3.94 27.48
CA ALA A 265 4.69 -3.70 28.70
C ALA A 265 5.57 -3.72 29.96
N ALA A 266 6.55 -4.63 30.01
CA ALA A 266 7.51 -4.70 31.10
C ALA A 266 8.36 -3.43 31.20
N ASP A 267 8.84 -2.89 30.08
CA ASP A 267 9.61 -1.63 30.04
C ASP A 267 8.78 -0.42 30.51
N LYS A 268 7.48 -0.36 30.17
CA LYS A 268 6.59 0.69 30.67
C LYS A 268 6.39 0.61 32.19
N SER A 269 6.33 -0.60 32.75
CA SER A 269 6.19 -0.80 34.21
C SER A 269 7.47 -0.42 34.98
N ALA A 270 8.65 -0.63 34.37
CA ALA A 270 9.93 -0.21 34.94
C ALA A 270 10.11 1.32 34.89
N ALA A 271 9.61 2.00 33.85
CA ALA A 271 9.70 3.45 33.69
C ALA A 271 8.75 4.26 34.59
N GLN A 272 7.70 3.64 35.17
CA GLN A 272 6.76 4.30 36.10
C GLN A 272 7.13 4.12 37.58
N GLY A 273 8.28 3.48 37.87
CA GLY A 273 8.72 3.11 39.22
C GLY A 273 9.78 4.01 39.86
N THR A 274 9.95 5.26 39.41
CA THR A 274 10.88 6.25 40.02
C THR A 274 10.20 7.58 40.28
#